data_AF-A0A371GJY7-F1
#
_entry.id   AF-A0A371GJY7-F1
#
_cell.length_a   1.000
_cell.length_b   1.000
_cell.length_c   1.000
_cell.angle_alpha   90.00
_cell.angle_beta   90.00
_cell.angle_gamma   90.00
#
_symmetry.space_group_name_H-M   'P 1'
#
loop_
_entity.id
_entity.type
_entity.pdbx_description
1 polymer ?
#
loop_
_entity_poly.entity_id
_entity_poly.type
_entity_poly.pdbx_seq_one_letter_code
_entity_poly.pdbx_strand_id
1 'polypeptide(L)'
;MCFHISSPLSNLPIGFGDMIKGFKDLLPKDISKGLPPIRGSKHHIDFTLGETLPNRVAYRANPKVSKEIQQVLSLLKRVGPVKDRIWLMCMDYQPINAITTRYKHLIPRLDDVLDELHRSSVFSKIDLRNEYHQI
;
A
#
# COMPACT_ATOMS: atom_id res chain seq x y z
N MET A 1 -3.34 4.73 8.45
CA MET A 1 -1.91 5.12 8.40
C MET A 1 -1.24 4.70 9.70
N CYS A 2 0.07 4.49 9.73
CA CYS A 2 0.82 4.23 10.97
C CYS A 2 1.68 5.45 11.27
N PHE A 3 1.41 6.15 12.38
CA PHE A 3 2.39 7.07 12.93
C PHE A 3 3.36 6.28 13.78
N HIS A 4 4.63 6.31 13.42
CA HIS A 4 5.70 5.89 14.30
C HIS A 4 6.26 7.16 14.95
N ILE A 5 5.91 7.41 16.21
CA ILE A 5 6.51 8.50 16.97
C ILE A 5 7.85 7.95 17.49
N SER A 6 8.96 8.43 16.93
CA SER A 6 10.31 8.00 17.32
C SER A 6 10.79 8.61 18.64
N SER A 7 10.04 9.55 19.21
CA SER A 7 10.33 10.22 20.48
C SER A 7 9.29 9.92 21.56
N PRO A 8 9.67 9.86 22.85
CA PRO A 8 8.72 9.71 23.94
C PRO A 8 7.67 10.85 23.93
N LEU A 9 6.41 10.50 24.23
CA LEU A 9 5.25 11.40 24.23
C LEU A 9 5.43 12.64 25.15
N SER A 10 6.43 12.63 26.04
CA SER A 10 6.73 13.71 26.99
C SER A 10 7.30 14.98 26.36
N ASN A 11 7.79 14.93 25.11
CA ASN A 11 8.39 16.08 24.43
C ASN A 11 7.46 16.69 23.35
N LEU A 12 6.18 16.30 23.34
CA LEU A 12 5.22 16.82 22.39
C LEU A 12 4.75 18.22 22.79
N PRO A 13 4.65 19.17 21.83
CA PRO A 13 4.06 20.48 22.10
C PRO A 13 2.67 20.34 22.73
N ILE A 14 2.35 21.26 23.65
CA ILE A 14 1.04 21.32 24.31
C ILE A 14 -0.07 21.35 23.24
N GLY A 15 -1.05 20.47 23.36
CA GLY A 15 -2.18 20.34 22.41
C GLY A 15 -1.98 19.33 21.27
N PHE A 16 -0.77 18.78 21.07
CA PHE A 16 -0.55 17.75 20.04
C PHE A 16 -1.34 16.46 20.31
N GLY A 17 -1.53 16.10 21.58
CA GLY A 17 -2.36 14.96 21.97
C GLY A 17 -3.83 15.12 21.58
N ASP A 18 -4.39 16.32 21.77
CA ASP A 18 -5.77 16.64 21.39
C ASP A 18 -5.94 16.66 19.86
N MET A 19 -4.93 17.15 19.15
CA MET A 19 -4.89 17.09 17.69
C MET A 19 -4.89 15.63 17.19
N ILE A 20 -4.02 14.74 17.70
CA ILE A 20 -4.03 13.32 17.33
C ILE A 20 -5.39 12.69 17.64
N LYS A 21 -5.99 13.07 18.78
CA LYS A 21 -7.31 12.57 19.19
C LYS A 21 -8.40 12.94 18.18
N GLY A 22 -8.28 14.08 17.49
CA GLY A 22 -9.15 14.51 16.40
C GLY A 22 -9.02 13.68 15.11
N PHE A 23 -7.85 13.06 14.86
CA PHE A 23 -7.57 12.25 13.65
C PHE A 23 -7.52 10.73 13.93
N LYS A 24 -8.22 10.27 14.97
CA LYS A 24 -8.25 8.84 15.35
C LYS A 24 -8.76 7.92 14.24
N ASP A 25 -9.64 8.42 13.38
CA ASP A 25 -10.20 7.76 12.21
C ASP A 25 -9.17 7.51 11.11
N LEU A 26 -8.18 8.40 10.94
CA LEU A 26 -7.07 8.22 9.98
C LEU A 26 -6.03 7.19 10.48
N LEU A 27 -6.09 6.86 11.77
CA LEU A 27 -5.14 6.03 12.51
C LEU A 27 -5.75 4.79 13.15
N PRO A 28 -6.41 3.95 12.35
CA PRO A 28 -6.93 2.71 12.87
C PRO A 28 -5.77 1.77 13.23
N LYS A 29 -5.89 1.10 14.38
CA LYS A 29 -4.91 0.09 14.83
C LYS A 29 -4.82 -1.10 13.85
N ASP A 30 -5.94 -1.40 13.20
CA ASP A 30 -6.09 -2.45 12.19
C ASP A 30 -6.57 -1.87 10.85
N ILE A 31 -6.31 -2.57 9.74
CA ILE A 31 -6.84 -2.17 8.43
C ILE A 31 -8.35 -2.45 8.41
N SER A 32 -9.16 -1.49 7.95
CA SER A 32 -10.61 -1.66 7.85
C SER A 32 -10.94 -2.90 7.00
N LYS A 33 -11.81 -3.78 7.53
CA LYS A 33 -12.30 -4.97 6.83
C LYS A 33 -13.33 -4.56 5.77
N GLY A 34 -12.89 -4.01 4.65
CA GLY A 34 -13.77 -3.53 3.60
C GLY A 34 -13.01 -2.93 2.42
N LEU A 35 -13.74 -2.65 1.34
CA LEU A 35 -13.19 -1.91 0.20
C LEU A 35 -12.85 -0.49 0.63
N PRO A 36 -11.79 0.12 0.08
CA PRO A 36 -11.50 1.52 0.33
C PRO A 36 -12.69 2.39 -0.10
N PRO A 37 -12.91 3.52 0.58
CA PRO A 37 -13.93 4.48 0.17
C PRO A 37 -13.66 4.94 -1.26
N ILE A 38 -14.73 5.20 -2.02
CA ILE A 38 -14.61 5.68 -3.40
C ILE A 38 -13.94 7.05 -3.37
N ARG A 39 -12.79 7.17 -4.04
CA ARG A 39 -12.04 8.42 -4.21
C ARG A 39 -12.24 8.97 -5.62
N GLY A 40 -11.92 10.25 -5.81
CA GLY A 40 -12.03 10.92 -7.12
C GLY A 40 -11.07 10.39 -8.19
N SER A 41 -10.01 9.69 -7.81
CA SER A 41 -9.06 9.04 -8.71
C SER A 41 -9.19 7.53 -8.62
N LYS A 42 -9.45 6.87 -9.75
CA LYS A 42 -9.40 5.41 -9.86
C LYS A 42 -8.08 5.00 -10.50
N HIS A 43 -7.52 3.88 -10.05
CA HIS A 43 -6.38 3.29 -10.74
C HIS A 43 -6.80 2.85 -12.14
N HIS A 44 -6.15 3.40 -13.16
CA HIS A 44 -6.34 3.04 -14.56
C HIS A 44 -5.05 2.43 -15.10
N ILE A 45 -5.18 1.36 -15.88
CA ILE A 45 -4.05 0.70 -16.55
C ILE A 45 -4.26 0.86 -18.05
N ASP A 46 -3.46 1.74 -18.64
CA ASP A 46 -3.45 1.96 -20.08
C ASP A 46 -2.58 0.93 -20.77
N PHE A 47 -3.10 0.29 -21.82
CA PHE A 47 -2.33 -0.63 -22.65
C PHE A 47 -1.86 0.05 -23.93
N THR A 48 -0.77 -0.45 -24.51
CA THR A 48 -0.34 -0.03 -25.84
C THR A 48 -1.39 -0.42 -26.89
N LEU A 49 -1.63 0.47 -27.85
CA LEU A 49 -2.70 0.31 -28.83
C LEU A 49 -2.48 -0.96 -29.67
N GLY A 50 -3.50 -1.82 -29.73
CA GLY A 50 -3.49 -3.05 -30.53
C GLY A 50 -2.97 -4.29 -29.80
N GLU A 51 -2.51 -4.17 -28.55
CA GLU A 51 -2.14 -5.33 -27.74
C GLU A 51 -3.36 -6.11 -27.25
N THR A 52 -3.18 -7.42 -27.07
CA THR A 52 -4.21 -8.32 -26.55
C THR A 52 -3.92 -8.70 -25.10
N LEU A 53 -4.97 -8.93 -24.31
CA LEU A 53 -4.80 -9.34 -22.93
C LEU A 53 -4.15 -10.73 -22.83
N PRO A 54 -3.08 -10.89 -22.02
CA PRO A 54 -2.40 -12.16 -21.90
C PRO A 54 -3.29 -13.18 -21.17
N ASN A 55 -3.60 -14.29 -21.83
CA ASN A 55 -4.28 -15.43 -21.22
C ASN A 55 -3.28 -16.56 -21.00
N ARG A 56 -2.68 -16.62 -19.80
CA ARG A 56 -1.77 -17.69 -19.41
C ARG A 56 -2.47 -18.71 -18.55
N VAL A 57 -2.16 -19.99 -18.78
CA VAL A 57 -2.58 -21.07 -17.90
C VAL A 57 -1.96 -20.89 -16.51
N ALA A 58 -2.71 -21.29 -15.48
CA ALA A 58 -2.20 -21.25 -14.12
C ALA A 58 -0.96 -22.15 -13.97
N TYR A 59 0.02 -21.68 -13.19
CA TYR A 59 1.19 -22.48 -12.86
C TYR A 59 0.79 -23.78 -12.16
N ARG A 60 1.50 -24.86 -12.47
CA ARG A 60 1.28 -26.15 -11.82
C ARG A 60 1.73 -26.06 -10.37
N ALA A 61 0.79 -26.26 -9.45
CA ALA A 61 1.04 -26.28 -8.01
C ALA A 61 0.91 -27.69 -7.43
N ASN A 62 1.70 -28.00 -6.41
CA ASN A 62 1.52 -29.24 -5.65
C ASN A 62 0.28 -29.14 -4.73
N PRO A 63 -0.25 -30.25 -4.20
CA PRO A 63 -1.46 -30.22 -3.37
C PRO A 63 -1.33 -29.36 -2.10
N LYS A 64 -0.14 -29.24 -1.53
CA LYS A 64 0.12 -28.41 -0.34
C LYS A 64 0.02 -26.92 -0.68
N VAL A 65 0.68 -26.49 -1.75
CA VAL A 65 0.67 -25.11 -2.26
C VAL A 65 -0.74 -24.74 -2.71
N SER A 66 -1.46 -25.62 -3.40
CA SER A 66 -2.86 -25.37 -3.78
C SER A 66 -3.76 -25.10 -2.58
N LYS A 67 -3.56 -25.83 -1.45
CA LYS A 67 -4.29 -25.55 -0.20
C LYS A 67 -3.94 -24.18 0.37
N GLU A 68 -2.66 -23.81 0.38
CA GLU A 68 -2.23 -22.48 0.85
C GLU A 68 -2.78 -21.35 -0.03
N ILE A 69 -2.76 -21.51 -1.36
CA ILE A 69 -3.33 -20.55 -2.31
C ILE A 69 -4.82 -20.33 -2.00
N GLN A 70 -5.60 -21.41 -1.80
CA GLN A 70 -7.02 -21.31 -1.47
C GLN A 70 -7.25 -20.59 -0.13
N GLN A 71 -6.43 -20.87 0.89
CA GLN A 71 -6.53 -20.17 2.17
C GLN A 71 -6.21 -18.68 2.03
N VAL A 72 -5.11 -18.33 1.35
CA VAL A 72 -4.72 -16.92 1.14
C VAL A 72 -5.78 -16.18 0.34
N LEU A 73 -6.35 -16.79 -0.72
CA LEU A 73 -7.46 -16.22 -1.48
C LEU A 73 -8.70 -15.96 -0.62
N SER A 74 -9.06 -16.91 0.25
CA SER A 74 -10.21 -16.75 1.16
C SER A 74 -10.02 -15.58 2.13
N LEU A 75 -8.78 -15.34 2.57
CA LEU A 75 -8.44 -14.24 3.46
C LEU A 75 -8.36 -12.92 2.72
N LEU A 76 -7.78 -12.90 1.52
CA LEU A 76 -7.69 -11.70 0.69
C LEU A 76 -9.09 -11.13 0.43
N LYS A 77 -10.08 -11.99 0.17
CA LYS A 77 -11.49 -11.60 -0.01
C LYS A 77 -12.14 -11.00 1.25
N ARG A 78 -11.70 -11.40 2.45
CA ARG A 78 -12.34 -11.03 3.72
C ARG A 78 -11.63 -9.91 4.48
N VAL A 79 -10.31 -9.85 4.42
CA VAL A 79 -9.46 -9.07 5.34
C VAL A 79 -8.35 -8.31 4.60
N GLY A 80 -8.08 -8.61 3.33
CA GLY A 80 -6.91 -8.07 2.62
C GLY A 80 -5.61 -8.82 2.99
N PRO A 81 -4.45 -8.33 2.52
CA PRO A 81 -3.16 -8.99 2.75
C PRO A 81 -2.77 -8.97 4.24
N VAL A 82 -2.48 -10.15 4.80
CA VAL A 82 -2.07 -10.33 6.20
C VAL A 82 -0.55 -10.32 6.28
N LYS A 83 0.02 -9.36 7.03
CA LYS A 83 1.46 -9.09 7.09
C LYS A 83 2.28 -10.19 7.79
N ASP A 84 1.64 -11.00 8.64
CA ASP A 84 2.31 -11.99 9.50
C ASP A 84 2.18 -13.44 9.01
N ARG A 85 1.89 -13.65 7.71
CA ARG A 85 1.85 -15.00 7.12
C ARG A 85 3.20 -15.41 6.53
N ILE A 86 3.54 -16.68 6.72
CA ILE A 86 4.72 -17.34 6.11
C ILE A 86 4.58 -17.43 4.58
N TRP A 87 3.35 -17.52 4.08
CA TRP A 87 3.04 -17.61 2.64
C TRP A 87 2.27 -16.39 2.16
N LEU A 88 2.81 -15.73 1.14
CA LEU A 88 2.19 -14.61 0.43
C LEU A 88 1.87 -15.04 -1.01
N MET A 89 0.71 -14.59 -1.51
CA MET A 89 0.33 -14.80 -2.89
C MET A 89 0.91 -13.68 -3.75
N CYS A 90 1.78 -14.04 -4.69
CA CYS A 90 2.34 -13.12 -5.69
C CYS A 90 1.78 -13.45 -7.07
N MET A 91 1.24 -12.44 -7.74
CA MET A 91 0.75 -12.56 -9.12
C MET A 91 1.86 -12.19 -10.10
N ASP A 92 2.03 -13.00 -11.15
CA ASP A 92 2.99 -12.72 -12.21
C ASP A 92 2.43 -11.68 -13.19
N TYR A 93 2.71 -10.41 -12.90
CA TYR A 93 2.30 -9.29 -13.74
C TYR A 93 3.26 -9.02 -14.90
N GLN A 94 4.36 -9.77 -15.09
CA GLN A 94 5.31 -9.51 -16.18
C GLN A 94 4.64 -9.40 -17.56
N PRO A 95 3.67 -10.27 -17.93
CA PRO A 95 3.04 -10.21 -19.25
C PRO A 95 2.17 -8.96 -19.42
N ILE A 96 1.48 -8.57 -18.35
CA ILE A 96 0.63 -7.38 -18.33
C ILE A 96 1.51 -6.13 -18.37
N ASN A 97 2.54 -6.07 -17.52
CA ASN A 97 3.50 -4.97 -17.46
C ASN A 97 4.27 -4.74 -18.76
N ALA A 98 4.39 -5.76 -19.61
CA ALA A 98 5.01 -5.63 -20.92
C ALA A 98 4.14 -4.84 -21.92
N ILE A 99 2.82 -4.98 -21.83
CA ILE A 99 1.84 -4.28 -22.68
C ILE A 99 1.30 -2.99 -22.04
N THR A 100 1.60 -2.74 -20.76
CA THR A 100 1.18 -1.52 -20.06
C THR A 100 2.01 -0.31 -20.50
N THR A 101 1.32 0.78 -20.85
CA THR A 101 1.93 2.09 -21.10
C THR A 101 2.58 2.61 -19.83
N ARG A 102 3.90 2.87 -19.89
CA ARG A 102 4.66 3.31 -18.72
C ARG A 102 4.45 4.80 -18.44
N TYR A 103 3.71 5.10 -17.39
CA TYR A 103 3.63 6.46 -16.86
C TYR A 103 4.87 6.81 -16.04
N LYS A 104 5.65 7.79 -16.51
CA LYS A 104 6.81 8.31 -15.77
C LYS A 104 6.36 9.46 -14.87
N HIS A 105 6.01 9.13 -13.63
CA HIS A 105 5.90 10.12 -12.58
C HIS A 105 7.31 10.36 -12.03
N LEU A 106 7.72 11.63 -11.93
CA LEU A 106 9.02 11.95 -11.36
C LEU A 106 8.96 11.70 -9.86
N ILE A 107 9.65 10.64 -9.41
CA ILE A 107 9.93 10.44 -8.00
C ILE A 107 11.14 11.32 -7.67
N PRO A 108 11.00 12.32 -6.78
CA PRO A 108 12.11 13.21 -6.44
C PRO A 108 13.25 12.40 -5.81
N ARG A 109 14.49 12.85 -5.99
CA ARG A 109 15.63 12.21 -5.34
C ARG A 109 15.59 12.52 -3.84
N LEU A 110 16.24 11.65 -3.06
CA LEU A 110 16.31 11.85 -1.61
C LEU A 110 16.93 13.21 -1.26
N ASP A 111 18.03 13.59 -1.94
CA ASP A 111 18.72 14.85 -1.70
C ASP A 111 17.80 16.06 -1.98
N ASP A 112 17.03 16.02 -3.08
CA ASP A 112 16.07 17.08 -3.42
C ASP A 112 15.05 17.28 -2.29
N VAL A 113 14.52 16.19 -1.73
CA VAL A 113 13.54 16.22 -0.62
C VAL A 113 14.19 16.69 0.68
N LEU A 114 15.46 16.33 0.93
CA LEU A 114 16.17 16.74 2.15
C LEU A 114 16.57 18.22 2.14
N ASP A 115 16.94 18.77 0.98
CA ASP A 115 17.24 20.19 0.82
C ASP A 115 16.03 21.07 1.12
N GLU A 116 14.83 20.65 0.69
CA GLU A 116 13.56 21.33 1.05
C GLU A 116 13.31 21.37 2.57
N LEU A 117 13.79 20.35 3.28
CA LEU A 117 13.61 20.17 4.72
C LEU A 117 14.65 20.90 5.58
N HIS A 118 15.74 21.42 4.99
CA HIS A 118 16.92 21.97 5.69
C HIS A 118 16.59 23.10 6.70
N ARG A 119 15.45 23.79 6.56
CA ARG A 119 15.04 24.89 7.48
C ARG A 119 14.02 24.49 8.55
N SER A 120 13.62 23.23 8.58
CA SER A 120 12.65 22.72 9.55
C SER A 120 13.35 22.20 10.80
N SER A 121 12.82 22.52 11.97
CA SER A 121 13.34 22.06 13.26
C SER A 121 12.58 20.86 13.84
N VAL A 122 11.39 20.58 13.31
CA VAL A 122 10.50 19.49 13.76
C VAL A 122 10.06 18.69 12.55
N PHE A 123 10.22 17.37 12.62
CA PHE A 123 9.83 16.44 11.58
C PHE A 123 8.79 15.46 12.10
N SER A 124 7.82 15.11 11.26
CA SER A 124 6.87 14.03 11.52
C SER A 124 6.85 13.09 10.32
N LYS A 125 6.81 11.78 10.59
CA LYS A 125 6.77 10.74 9.56
C LYS A 125 5.42 10.05 9.57
N ILE A 126 4.79 10.00 8.40
CA ILE A 126 3.49 9.33 8.20
C ILE A 126 3.71 8.17 7.25
N ASP A 127 3.56 6.93 7.75
CA ASP A 127 3.66 5.74 6.91
C ASP A 127 2.25 5.26 6.53
N LEU A 128 1.95 5.21 5.22
CA LEU A 128 0.70 4.66 4.72
C LEU A 128 0.72 3.13 4.82
N ARG A 129 -0.14 2.54 5.67
CA ARG A 129 -0.28 1.07 5.76
C ARG A 129 -1.04 0.56 4.54
N ASN A 130 -0.44 -0.37 3.80
CA ASN A 130 -1.12 -1.06 2.69
C ASN A 130 -1.61 -0.11 1.58
N GLU A 131 -0.80 0.91 1.26
CA GLU A 131 -1.11 2.01 0.34
C GLU A 131 -1.72 1.54 -0.99
N TYR A 132 -1.12 0.53 -1.62
CA TYR A 132 -1.59 -0.01 -2.90
C TYR A 132 -3.03 -0.50 -2.89
N HIS A 133 -3.56 -0.92 -1.73
CA HIS A 133 -4.92 -1.44 -1.60
C HIS A 133 -5.94 -0.39 -1.16
N GLN A 134 -5.53 0.88 -1.04
CA GLN A 134 -6.39 1.99 -0.65
C GLN A 134 -6.82 2.91 -1.82
N ILE A 135 -6.33 2.61 -3.03
CA ILE A 135 -6.60 3.35 -4.28
C ILE A 135 -7.82 2.74 -4.98
#